data_AF-A0A1K1T641-F1
#
_entry.id   AF-A0A1K1T641-F1
#
_cell.length_a   1.000
_cell.length_b   1.000
_cell.length_c   1.000
_cell.angle_alpha   90.00
_cell.angle_beta   90.00
_cell.angle_gamma   90.00
#
_symmetry.space_group_name_H-M   'P 1'
#
loop_
_entity.id
_entity.type
_entity.pdbx_description
1 polymer ?
#
loop_
_entity_poly.entity_id
_entity_poly.type
_entity_poly.pdbx_seq_one_letter_code
_entity_poly.pdbx_strand_id
1 'polypeptide(L)'
;MRNNQPVTQREFDFPDDATLMSTTDADSHITYANAAFIQVSGFSPDEIEGQPHNVVRHPDMPKEAFADMWATLKGGEPWTALVKNRRKNGDHYWVRANAVPVMRSGQPKGYMSVRTKASRDEIAAAEALYKEFREGRAGNRHFHKGLIVRKGIAGFTSLFQTMSVRARLHASLCVLAPVVVAGGWACGLAAGPLAAFAAVTAGAAVAAGLWLDAQIARPLMQLHGEALRVATGESRSGVRMNRVDEIGMTLRTINQLGLMFRWLVDDVSEQVHNVQRASNEIAQGNNDLSARTEQAASSVQETAASMAEMTATVSSNAETALQANQLSVSASEAAGRGGQAVSEVVATMNDITDSSRKIADIIGVIDGIAFQTNILALNAAVEAARAGDQGRGFAVVAGEVRALAQRSANAAKEIKTLIGASV
;
A
#
# COMPACT_ATOMS: atom_id res chain seq x y z
N MET A 1 -42.58 13.10 12.40
CA MET A 1 -41.19 13.60 12.64
C MET A 1 -40.50 12.63 13.59
N ARG A 2 -39.30 12.17 13.26
CA ARG A 2 -38.50 11.26 14.09
C ARG A 2 -38.06 11.97 15.39
N ASN A 3 -38.25 11.33 16.54
CA ASN A 3 -37.81 11.85 17.85
C ASN A 3 -36.53 11.12 18.25
N ASN A 4 -35.37 11.76 18.09
CA ASN A 4 -34.06 11.14 18.28
C ASN A 4 -33.62 11.20 19.76
N GLN A 5 -34.28 10.46 20.64
CA GLN A 5 -33.84 10.27 22.02
C GLN A 5 -32.79 9.13 22.10
N PRO A 6 -31.90 9.12 23.13
CA PRO A 6 -31.79 10.08 24.23
C PRO A 6 -30.98 11.35 23.87
N VAL A 7 -31.21 12.44 24.61
CA VAL A 7 -30.39 13.66 24.60
C VAL A 7 -29.89 14.02 26.00
N THR A 8 -28.63 14.47 26.12
CA THR A 8 -27.96 14.78 27.40
C THR A 8 -28.09 16.26 27.80
N GLN A 9 -28.55 17.11 26.88
CA GLN A 9 -28.54 18.58 27.00
C GLN A 9 -27.15 19.20 27.27
N ARG A 10 -26.07 18.46 27.03
CA ARG A 10 -24.70 18.99 27.04
C ARG A 10 -24.34 19.46 25.66
N GLU A 11 -23.88 20.71 25.56
CA GLU A 11 -23.36 21.25 24.31
C GLU A 11 -21.93 20.78 24.09
N PHE A 12 -21.65 20.30 22.89
CA PHE A 12 -20.33 19.99 22.39
C PHE A 12 -19.82 21.18 21.59
N ASP A 13 -18.76 21.79 22.09
CA ASP A 13 -18.07 22.88 21.41
C ASP A 13 -17.07 22.31 20.39
N PHE A 14 -17.00 22.94 19.22
CA PHE A 14 -16.11 22.54 18.14
C PHE A 14 -15.39 23.76 17.54
N PRO A 15 -14.26 23.59 16.83
CA PRO A 15 -13.43 24.69 16.34
C PRO A 15 -14.19 25.67 15.43
N ASP A 16 -13.84 26.96 15.49
CA ASP A 16 -14.53 28.03 14.73
C ASP A 16 -14.26 27.94 13.21
N ASP A 17 -13.13 27.36 12.82
CA ASP A 17 -12.71 27.12 11.43
C ASP A 17 -13.30 25.83 10.84
N ALA A 18 -13.94 24.99 11.67
CA ALA A 18 -14.55 23.75 11.19
C ALA A 18 -15.75 24.05 10.28
N THR A 19 -15.68 23.57 9.05
CA THR A 19 -16.79 23.62 8.08
C THR A 19 -17.40 22.24 7.94
N LEU A 20 -18.63 22.05 8.41
CA LEU A 20 -19.29 20.76 8.36
C LEU A 20 -20.13 20.67 7.09
N MET A 21 -19.87 19.68 6.25
CA MET A 21 -20.51 19.53 4.95
C MET A 21 -21.18 18.17 4.82
N SER A 22 -22.39 18.17 4.28
CA SER A 22 -23.10 16.96 3.89
C SER A 22 -23.87 17.18 2.59
N THR A 23 -23.91 16.18 1.73
CA THR A 23 -24.82 16.12 0.57
C THR A 23 -25.82 15.00 0.75
N THR A 24 -26.97 15.16 0.11
CA THR A 24 -28.07 14.20 0.14
C THR A 24 -28.64 13.98 -1.26
N ASP A 25 -29.33 12.86 -1.46
CA ASP A 25 -30.19 12.65 -2.62
C ASP A 25 -31.50 13.48 -2.52
N ALA A 26 -32.38 13.35 -3.52
CA ALA A 26 -33.66 14.06 -3.56
C ALA A 26 -34.61 13.67 -2.40
N ASP A 27 -34.45 12.47 -1.85
CA ASP A 27 -35.22 11.92 -0.73
C ASP A 27 -34.57 12.23 0.64
N SER A 28 -33.48 13.00 0.64
CA SER A 28 -32.75 13.45 1.83
C SER A 28 -31.95 12.36 2.56
N HIS A 29 -31.55 11.30 1.86
CA HIS A 29 -30.55 10.34 2.36
C HIS A 29 -29.15 10.88 2.11
N ILE A 30 -28.29 10.78 3.11
CA ILE A 30 -26.92 11.30 3.05
C ILE A 30 -26.11 10.50 2.03
N THR A 31 -25.59 11.18 1.02
CA THR A 31 -24.71 10.59 0.00
C THR A 31 -23.23 10.86 0.29
N TYR A 32 -22.94 11.90 1.07
CA TYR A 32 -21.59 12.22 1.50
C TYR A 32 -21.63 13.10 2.76
N ALA A 33 -20.66 12.90 3.64
CA ALA A 33 -20.37 13.79 4.77
C ALA A 33 -18.86 13.92 4.94
N ASN A 34 -18.36 15.14 5.15
CA ASN A 34 -16.93 15.35 5.32
C ASN A 34 -16.45 14.93 6.73
N ALA A 35 -15.13 14.77 6.88
CA ALA A 35 -14.52 14.32 8.14
C ALA A 35 -14.91 15.20 9.34
N ALA A 36 -15.00 16.53 9.17
CA ALA A 36 -15.43 17.44 10.22
C ALA A 36 -16.87 17.16 10.68
N PHE A 37 -17.79 16.89 9.75
CA PHE A 37 -19.16 16.50 10.10
C PHE A 37 -19.21 15.16 10.84
N ILE A 38 -18.44 14.15 10.41
CA ILE A 38 -18.32 12.85 11.07
C ILE A 38 -17.81 13.02 12.51
N GLN A 39 -16.71 13.75 12.70
CA GLN A 39 -16.12 14.01 14.02
C GLN A 39 -17.08 14.76 14.96
N VAL A 40 -17.69 15.85 14.47
CA VAL A 40 -18.60 16.67 15.28
C VAL A 40 -19.91 15.94 15.56
N SER A 41 -20.45 15.16 14.62
CA SER A 41 -21.67 14.37 14.87
C SER A 41 -21.42 13.13 15.72
N GLY A 42 -20.20 12.58 15.70
CA GLY A 42 -19.81 11.37 16.44
C GLY A 42 -20.35 10.06 15.86
N PHE A 43 -20.94 10.08 14.66
CA PHE A 43 -21.29 8.88 13.89
C PHE A 43 -20.08 8.43 13.08
N SER A 44 -19.95 7.12 12.81
CA SER A 44 -18.99 6.65 11.81
C SER A 44 -19.50 6.91 10.38
N PRO A 45 -18.63 6.90 9.36
CA PRO A 45 -19.04 7.00 7.95
C PRO A 45 -20.11 5.95 7.58
N ASP A 46 -19.88 4.68 7.93
CA ASP A 46 -20.80 3.57 7.62
C ASP A 46 -22.17 3.70 8.31
N GLU A 47 -22.23 4.39 9.46
CA GLU A 47 -23.47 4.61 10.20
C GLU A 47 -24.32 5.75 9.64
N ILE A 48 -23.72 6.67 8.87
CA ILE A 48 -24.40 7.88 8.41
C ILE A 48 -24.68 7.89 6.92
N GLU A 49 -23.86 7.21 6.13
CA GLU A 49 -24.05 7.10 4.69
C GLU A 49 -25.32 6.30 4.38
N GLY A 50 -26.10 6.79 3.42
CA GLY A 50 -27.41 6.24 3.05
C GLY A 50 -28.51 6.46 4.10
N GLN A 51 -28.21 7.03 5.28
CA GLN A 51 -29.23 7.31 6.27
C GLN A 51 -29.99 8.61 5.98
N PRO A 52 -31.27 8.72 6.38
CA PRO A 52 -31.99 9.99 6.32
C PRO A 52 -31.26 11.06 7.13
N HIS A 53 -31.08 12.25 6.54
CA HIS A 53 -30.36 13.35 7.18
C HIS A 53 -30.94 13.77 8.55
N ASN A 54 -32.22 13.47 8.80
CA ASN A 54 -32.85 13.72 10.08
C ASN A 54 -32.27 12.89 11.26
N VAL A 55 -31.31 11.98 11.04
CA VAL A 55 -30.64 11.19 12.10
C VAL A 55 -29.87 12.07 13.10
N VAL A 56 -29.30 13.19 12.65
CA VAL A 56 -28.58 14.17 13.48
C VAL A 56 -29.50 15.26 14.05
N ARG A 57 -30.81 15.19 13.79
CA ARG A 57 -31.74 16.22 14.28
C ARG A 57 -31.87 16.16 15.80
N HIS A 58 -31.81 17.32 16.45
CA HIS A 58 -32.17 17.43 17.86
C HIS A 58 -33.71 17.50 18.05
N PRO A 59 -34.30 16.79 19.03
CA PRO A 59 -35.73 16.86 19.35
C PRO A 59 -36.25 18.27 19.67
N ASP A 60 -35.42 19.10 20.30
CA ASP A 60 -35.77 20.50 20.65
C ASP A 60 -35.94 21.43 19.43
N MET A 61 -35.60 21.00 18.21
CA MET A 61 -35.81 21.85 17.04
C MET A 61 -37.30 21.94 16.68
N PRO A 62 -37.88 23.16 16.57
CA PRO A 62 -39.27 23.36 16.21
C PRO A 62 -39.64 22.69 14.89
N LYS A 63 -40.87 22.20 14.78
CA LYS A 63 -41.33 21.51 13.57
C LYS A 63 -41.48 22.50 12.41
N GLU A 64 -41.88 23.72 12.74
CA GLU A 64 -42.10 24.87 11.86
C GLU A 64 -40.81 25.27 11.15
N ALA A 65 -39.66 25.23 11.85
CA ALA A 65 -38.36 25.55 11.26
C ALA A 65 -38.02 24.62 10.09
N PHE A 66 -38.27 23.32 10.25
CA PHE A 66 -38.03 22.34 9.18
C PHE A 66 -39.09 22.40 8.08
N ALA A 67 -40.34 22.69 8.43
CA ALA A 67 -41.39 22.90 7.42
C ALA A 67 -41.02 24.07 6.49
N ASP A 68 -40.54 25.17 7.06
CA ASP A 68 -40.03 26.32 6.32
C ASP A 68 -38.78 25.99 5.50
N MET A 69 -37.83 25.25 6.08
CA MET A 69 -36.65 24.76 5.36
C MET A 69 -37.04 23.97 4.11
N TRP A 70 -37.91 22.96 4.25
CA TRP A 70 -38.31 22.13 3.12
C TRP A 70 -39.15 22.89 2.09
N ALA A 71 -40.02 23.80 2.53
CA ALA A 71 -40.77 24.67 1.61
C ALA A 71 -39.83 25.54 0.77
N THR A 72 -38.79 26.10 1.40
CA THR A 72 -37.78 26.95 0.74
C THR A 72 -36.92 26.15 -0.24
N LEU A 73 -36.34 25.03 0.21
CA LEU A 73 -35.46 24.19 -0.60
C LEU A 73 -36.19 23.56 -1.79
N LYS A 74 -37.43 23.09 -1.61
CA LYS A 74 -38.26 22.55 -2.70
C LYS A 74 -38.70 23.65 -3.68
N GLY A 75 -38.77 24.89 -3.23
CA GLY A 75 -38.96 26.07 -4.08
C GLY A 75 -37.72 26.43 -4.92
N GLY A 76 -36.61 25.70 -4.77
CA GLY A 76 -35.36 25.96 -5.48
C GLY A 76 -34.50 27.05 -4.85
N GLU A 77 -34.84 27.53 -3.65
CA GLU A 77 -34.16 28.64 -2.97
C GLU A 77 -33.25 28.14 -1.83
N PRO A 78 -32.17 28.87 -1.49
CA PRO A 78 -31.34 28.57 -0.35
C PRO A 78 -32.08 28.86 0.96
N TRP A 79 -31.80 28.07 1.98
CA TRP A 79 -32.33 28.27 3.32
C TRP A 79 -31.19 28.42 4.32
N THR A 80 -31.29 29.42 5.19
CA THR A 80 -30.28 29.67 6.23
C THR A 80 -30.94 29.91 7.58
N ALA A 81 -30.61 29.09 8.58
CA ALA A 81 -30.99 29.36 9.96
C ALA A 81 -30.07 28.62 10.94
N LEU A 82 -30.25 28.92 12.24
CA LEU A 82 -29.63 28.14 13.29
C LEU A 82 -30.29 26.78 13.46
N VAL A 83 -29.48 25.74 13.62
CA VAL A 83 -29.96 24.38 13.82
C VAL A 83 -29.21 23.74 14.99
N LYS A 84 -29.98 23.25 15.96
CA LYS A 84 -29.50 22.36 17.03
C LYS A 84 -29.48 20.94 16.49
N ASN A 85 -28.29 20.35 16.42
CA ASN A 85 -28.08 18.97 16.02
C ASN A 85 -27.70 18.11 17.23
N ARG A 86 -28.04 16.83 17.17
CA ARG A 86 -27.72 15.82 18.17
C ARG A 86 -26.53 14.99 17.69
N ARG A 87 -25.57 14.79 18.58
CA ARG A 87 -24.47 13.84 18.42
C ARG A 87 -24.92 12.41 18.72
N LYS A 88 -24.17 11.41 18.25
CA LYS A 88 -24.44 9.99 18.52
C LYS A 88 -24.62 9.70 20.02
N ASN A 89 -23.75 10.24 20.86
CA ASN A 89 -23.75 10.06 22.32
C ASN A 89 -24.89 10.80 23.07
N GLY A 90 -25.72 11.57 22.37
CA GLY A 90 -26.84 12.33 22.94
C GLY A 90 -26.51 13.79 23.28
N ASP A 91 -25.24 14.21 23.23
CA ASP A 91 -24.87 15.62 23.30
C ASP A 91 -25.41 16.38 22.08
N HIS A 92 -25.29 17.71 22.07
CA HIS A 92 -25.75 18.53 20.96
C HIS A 92 -24.72 19.56 20.54
N TYR A 93 -24.85 20.08 19.33
CA TYR A 93 -24.03 21.16 18.82
C TYR A 93 -24.88 22.10 17.98
N TRP A 94 -24.51 23.37 17.97
CA TRP A 94 -25.21 24.41 17.23
C TRP A 94 -24.45 24.79 15.97
N VAL A 95 -25.19 24.94 14.88
CA VAL A 95 -24.64 25.36 13.59
C VAL A 95 -25.51 26.44 12.98
N ARG A 96 -24.88 27.34 12.23
CA ARG A 96 -25.54 28.07 11.16
C ARG A 96 -25.56 27.19 9.93
N ALA A 97 -26.73 26.63 9.65
CA ALA A 97 -26.92 25.76 8.50
C ALA A 97 -27.26 26.59 7.27
N ASN A 98 -26.45 26.48 6.22
CA ASN A 98 -26.72 27.02 4.90
C ASN A 98 -27.04 25.82 4.00
N ALA A 99 -28.30 25.64 3.66
CA ALA A 99 -28.77 24.55 2.82
C ALA A 99 -29.15 25.08 1.43
N VAL A 100 -28.70 24.40 0.39
CA VAL A 100 -28.97 24.75 -1.00
C VAL A 100 -29.44 23.51 -1.77
N PRO A 101 -30.45 23.62 -2.63
CA PRO A 101 -30.81 22.54 -3.53
C PRO A 101 -29.77 22.43 -4.65
N VAL A 102 -29.35 21.21 -4.95
CA VAL A 102 -28.47 20.93 -6.09
C VAL A 102 -29.35 20.72 -7.32
N MET A 103 -29.33 21.70 -8.23
CA MET A 103 -30.24 21.73 -9.38
C MET A 103 -29.56 21.15 -10.63
N ARG A 104 -30.28 20.29 -11.36
CA ARG A 104 -29.86 19.78 -12.68
C ARG A 104 -31.07 19.80 -13.61
N SER A 105 -30.97 20.51 -14.72
CA SER A 105 -32.05 20.64 -15.71
C SER A 105 -33.37 21.12 -15.10
N GLY A 106 -33.31 22.11 -14.20
CA GLY A 106 -34.48 22.68 -13.52
C GLY A 106 -35.12 21.80 -12.44
N GLN A 107 -34.53 20.65 -12.08
CA GLN A 107 -35.03 19.79 -11.01
C GLN A 107 -34.00 19.59 -9.89
N PRO A 108 -34.41 19.57 -8.60
CA PRO A 108 -33.52 19.25 -7.49
C PRO A 108 -33.14 17.76 -7.56
N LYS A 109 -31.84 17.47 -7.67
CA LYS A 109 -31.30 16.10 -7.61
C LYS A 109 -30.83 15.70 -6.22
N GLY A 110 -30.75 16.67 -5.33
CA GLY A 110 -30.30 16.48 -3.96
C GLY A 110 -30.18 17.82 -3.25
N TYR A 111 -29.72 17.76 -2.00
CA TYR A 111 -29.48 18.95 -1.21
C TYR A 111 -28.07 18.93 -0.63
N MET A 112 -27.42 20.07 -0.66
CA MET A 112 -26.13 20.28 -0.04
C MET A 112 -26.31 21.22 1.15
N SER A 113 -25.65 20.92 2.27
CA SER A 113 -25.63 21.84 3.39
C SER A 113 -24.22 22.03 3.90
N VAL A 114 -23.83 23.30 3.97
CA VAL A 114 -22.57 23.78 4.54
C VAL A 114 -22.89 24.51 5.83
N ARG A 115 -22.20 24.12 6.90
CA ARG A 115 -22.48 24.57 8.26
C ARG A 115 -21.24 25.18 8.88
N THR A 116 -21.45 26.31 9.51
CA THR A 116 -20.45 26.99 10.33
C THR A 116 -20.92 27.02 11.78
N LYS A 117 -19.99 27.26 12.69
CA LYS A 117 -20.30 27.46 14.10
C LYS A 117 -21.17 28.71 14.30
N ALA A 118 -22.16 28.60 15.17
CA ALA A 118 -23.00 29.73 15.57
C ALA A 118 -22.35 30.49 16.73
N SER A 119 -22.53 31.81 16.79
CA SER A 119 -22.02 32.57 17.94
C SER A 119 -22.88 32.31 19.19
N ARG A 120 -22.29 32.52 20.37
CA ARG A 120 -22.98 32.30 21.66
C ARG A 120 -24.25 33.15 21.80
N ASP A 121 -24.20 34.39 21.34
CA ASP A 121 -25.35 35.30 21.38
C ASP A 121 -26.49 34.82 20.48
N GLU A 122 -26.16 34.31 19.29
CA GLU A 122 -27.15 33.77 18.36
C GLU A 122 -27.78 32.48 18.89
N ILE A 123 -26.98 31.61 19.52
CA ILE A 123 -27.46 30.39 20.17
C ILE A 123 -28.45 30.73 21.29
N ALA A 124 -28.09 31.65 22.19
CA ALA A 124 -28.95 32.05 23.30
C ALA A 124 -30.30 32.62 22.81
N ALA A 125 -30.26 33.48 21.78
CA ALA A 125 -31.46 34.04 21.17
C ALA A 125 -32.32 32.97 20.49
N ALA A 126 -31.71 32.05 19.75
CA ALA A 126 -32.42 30.97 19.08
C ALA A 126 -33.01 29.97 20.07
N GLU A 127 -32.33 29.64 21.15
CA GLU A 127 -32.82 28.69 22.15
C GLU A 127 -34.05 29.23 22.89
N ALA A 128 -34.02 30.50 23.31
CA ALA A 128 -35.16 31.17 23.91
C ALA A 128 -36.37 31.18 22.95
N LEU A 129 -36.14 31.55 21.69
CA LEU A 129 -37.17 31.58 20.67
C LEU A 129 -37.75 30.19 20.36
N TYR A 130 -36.88 29.19 20.18
CA TYR A 130 -37.31 27.84 19.83
C TYR A 130 -38.07 27.19 20.98
N LYS A 131 -37.76 27.54 22.22
CA LYS A 131 -38.56 27.17 23.39
C LYS A 131 -39.99 27.71 23.29
N GLU A 132 -40.19 28.98 22.94
CA GLU A 132 -41.52 29.55 22.74
C GLU A 132 -42.31 28.83 21.63
N PHE A 133 -41.67 28.47 20.52
CA PHE A 133 -42.31 27.69 19.46
C PHE A 133 -42.72 26.29 19.94
N ARG A 134 -41.84 25.58 20.66
CA ARG A 134 -42.15 24.25 21.20
C ARG A 134 -43.31 24.25 22.18
N GLU A 135 -43.40 25.29 23.01
CA GLU A 135 -44.44 25.44 24.02
C GLU A 135 -45.73 26.07 23.47
N GLY A 136 -45.81 26.36 22.16
CA GLY A 136 -46.97 27.00 21.54
C GLY A 136 -47.16 28.47 21.93
N ARG A 137 -46.15 29.10 22.55
CA ARG A 137 -46.16 30.49 23.02
C ARG A 137 -45.58 31.49 22.01
N ALA A 138 -45.20 31.04 20.80
CA ALA A 138 -44.66 31.89 19.75
C ALA A 138 -45.66 32.93 19.19
N GLY A 139 -46.96 32.80 19.51
CA GLY A 139 -47.99 33.77 19.18
C GLY A 139 -48.13 33.97 17.68
N ASN A 140 -47.83 35.18 17.20
CA ASN A 140 -47.93 35.55 15.79
C ASN A 140 -46.62 35.38 14.99
N ARG A 141 -45.57 34.83 15.60
CA ARG A 141 -44.26 34.61 14.95
C ARG A 141 -44.32 33.34 14.11
N HIS A 142 -43.69 33.34 12.94
CA HIS A 142 -43.49 32.15 12.13
C HIS A 142 -42.19 32.21 11.34
N PHE A 143 -41.73 31.05 10.87
CA PHE A 143 -40.57 30.96 9.99
C PHE A 143 -40.94 31.33 8.54
N HIS A 144 -40.05 32.06 7.88
CA HIS A 144 -40.13 32.39 6.46
C HIS A 144 -38.72 32.48 5.87
N LYS A 145 -38.33 31.49 5.06
CA LYS A 145 -37.01 31.37 4.43
C LYS A 145 -35.86 31.49 5.43
N GLY A 146 -36.03 30.90 6.62
CA GLY A 146 -35.06 30.92 7.72
C GLY A 146 -35.16 32.15 8.64
N LEU A 147 -35.91 33.18 8.26
CA LEU A 147 -36.17 34.34 9.10
C LEU A 147 -37.41 34.15 9.97
N ILE A 148 -37.46 34.89 11.08
CA ILE A 148 -38.62 34.92 11.99
C ILE A 148 -39.39 36.20 11.71
N VAL A 149 -40.60 36.04 11.21
CA VAL A 149 -41.47 37.17 10.83
C VAL A 149 -42.80 37.08 11.57
N ARG A 150 -43.48 38.22 11.72
CA ARG A 150 -44.77 38.31 12.41
C ARG A 150 -45.94 38.32 11.42
N LYS A 151 -47.05 37.67 11.79
CA LYS A 151 -48.34 37.69 11.06
C LYS A 151 -49.38 38.56 11.78
N GLY A 152 -50.49 38.81 11.08
CA GLY A 152 -51.63 39.57 11.58
C GLY A 152 -51.32 41.06 11.67
N ILE A 153 -51.92 41.75 12.65
CA ILE A 153 -51.78 43.20 12.83
C ILE A 153 -50.32 43.58 13.06
N ALA A 154 -49.54 42.79 13.81
CA ALA A 154 -48.12 43.07 14.01
C ALA A 154 -47.24 42.74 12.80
N GLY A 155 -47.81 42.28 11.67
CA GLY A 155 -47.07 41.98 10.46
C GLY A 155 -46.41 43.19 9.82
N PHE A 156 -46.88 44.42 10.14
CA PHE A 156 -46.24 45.65 9.66
C PHE A 156 -44.76 45.75 10.09
N THR A 157 -44.37 45.18 11.24
CA THR A 157 -42.97 45.20 11.70
C THR A 157 -42.05 44.33 10.84
N SER A 158 -42.62 43.35 10.13
CA SER A 158 -41.89 42.47 9.21
C SER A 158 -42.09 42.83 7.74
N LEU A 159 -42.81 43.92 7.44
CA LEU A 159 -43.13 44.33 6.06
C LEU A 159 -41.86 44.56 5.23
N PHE A 160 -40.85 45.23 5.81
CA PHE A 160 -39.56 45.47 5.16
C PHE A 160 -38.63 44.24 5.11
N GLN A 161 -39.05 43.10 5.66
CA GLN A 161 -38.31 41.84 5.54
C GLN A 161 -38.87 41.00 4.37
N THR A 162 -40.19 40.97 4.20
CA THR A 162 -40.86 40.06 3.24
C THR A 162 -41.28 40.71 1.93
N MET A 163 -41.55 42.02 1.93
CA MET A 163 -42.06 42.70 0.75
C MET A 163 -40.98 42.83 -0.33
N SER A 164 -41.29 42.51 -1.59
CA SER A 164 -40.32 42.62 -2.69
C SER A 164 -39.91 44.08 -2.93
N VAL A 165 -38.71 44.29 -3.47
CA VAL A 165 -38.22 45.65 -3.79
C VAL A 165 -39.17 46.36 -4.76
N ARG A 166 -39.69 45.64 -5.76
CA ARG A 166 -40.72 46.16 -6.68
C ARG A 166 -41.95 46.67 -5.94
N ALA A 167 -42.50 45.87 -5.03
CA ALA A 167 -43.66 46.25 -4.24
C ALA A 167 -43.38 47.46 -3.34
N ARG A 168 -42.17 47.57 -2.75
CA ARG A 168 -41.75 48.75 -1.96
C ARG A 168 -41.72 50.02 -2.79
N LEU A 169 -41.14 49.96 -3.99
CA LEU A 169 -41.04 51.12 -4.89
C LEU A 169 -42.41 51.60 -5.36
N HIS A 170 -43.31 50.68 -5.74
CA HIS A 170 -44.66 51.07 -6.14
C HIS A 170 -45.51 51.53 -4.96
N ALA A 171 -45.43 50.86 -3.80
CA ALA A 171 -46.20 51.24 -2.62
C ALA A 171 -45.81 52.64 -2.11
N SER A 172 -44.51 53.00 -2.11
CA SER A 172 -44.08 54.34 -1.72
C SER A 172 -44.62 55.42 -2.65
N LEU A 173 -44.66 55.18 -3.97
CA LEU A 173 -45.27 56.09 -4.93
C LEU A 173 -46.80 56.18 -4.78
N CYS A 174 -47.47 55.06 -4.53
CA CYS A 174 -48.91 55.02 -4.28
C CYS A 174 -49.31 55.77 -3.00
N VAL A 175 -48.42 55.84 -1.99
CA VAL A 175 -48.66 56.64 -0.77
C VAL A 175 -48.28 58.10 -0.99
N LEU A 176 -47.17 58.39 -1.67
CA LEU A 176 -46.67 59.75 -1.85
C LEU A 176 -47.58 60.58 -2.77
N ALA A 177 -48.10 60.01 -3.86
CA ALA A 177 -48.91 60.75 -4.82
C ALA A 177 -50.19 61.36 -4.19
N PRO A 178 -51.01 60.62 -3.42
CA PRO A 178 -52.14 61.20 -2.69
C PRO A 178 -51.73 62.26 -1.66
N VAL A 179 -50.60 62.08 -0.97
CA VAL A 179 -50.08 63.06 0.01
C VAL A 179 -49.72 64.38 -0.68
N VAL A 180 -49.09 64.32 -1.85
CA VAL A 180 -48.77 65.51 -2.65
C VAL A 180 -50.05 66.20 -3.12
N VAL A 181 -51.05 65.44 -3.59
CA VAL A 181 -52.37 65.99 -3.99
C VAL A 181 -53.09 66.63 -2.81
N ALA A 182 -53.08 66.00 -1.64
CA ALA A 182 -53.66 66.54 -0.41
C ALA A 182 -52.95 67.81 0.06
N GLY A 183 -51.62 67.88 -0.09
CA GLY A 183 -50.85 69.10 0.16
C GLY A 183 -51.23 70.24 -0.79
N GLY A 184 -51.45 69.93 -2.07
CA GLY A 184 -51.98 70.89 -3.03
C GLY A 184 -53.35 71.44 -2.63
N TRP A 185 -54.26 70.55 -2.19
CA TRP A 185 -55.56 70.97 -1.65
C TRP A 185 -55.41 71.84 -0.40
N ALA A 186 -54.54 71.47 0.53
CA ALA A 186 -54.28 72.24 1.75
C ALA A 186 -53.69 73.64 1.48
N CYS A 187 -52.95 73.81 0.38
CA CYS A 187 -52.46 75.11 -0.09
C CYS A 187 -53.53 75.97 -0.80
N GLY A 188 -54.80 75.53 -0.85
CA GLY A 188 -55.92 76.33 -1.36
C GLY A 188 -56.19 76.20 -2.86
N LEU A 189 -55.70 75.15 -3.52
CA LEU A 189 -56.01 74.89 -4.94
C LEU A 189 -57.51 74.65 -5.14
N ALA A 190 -58.13 75.43 -6.03
CA ALA A 190 -59.53 75.26 -6.43
C ALA A 190 -59.76 73.93 -7.17
N ALA A 191 -61.01 73.45 -7.21
CA ALA A 191 -61.35 72.11 -7.71
C ALA A 191 -60.85 71.80 -9.14
N GLY A 192 -60.95 72.75 -10.07
CA GLY A 192 -60.45 72.59 -11.45
C GLY A 192 -58.92 72.42 -11.53
N PRO A 193 -58.15 73.40 -11.03
CA PRO A 193 -56.69 73.29 -10.93
C PRO A 193 -56.21 72.07 -10.12
N LEU A 194 -56.93 71.69 -9.06
CA LEU A 194 -56.62 70.51 -8.26
C LEU A 194 -56.77 69.21 -9.05
N ALA A 195 -57.81 69.07 -9.88
CA ALA A 195 -57.98 67.91 -10.74
C ALA A 195 -56.86 67.77 -11.78
N ALA A 196 -56.44 68.89 -12.38
CA ALA A 196 -55.29 68.92 -13.29
C ALA A 196 -53.98 68.55 -12.57
N PHE A 197 -53.75 69.11 -11.37
CA PHE A 197 -52.59 68.80 -10.54
C PHE A 197 -52.56 67.31 -10.13
N ALA A 198 -53.70 66.74 -9.75
CA ALA A 198 -53.83 65.33 -9.42
C ALA A 198 -53.53 64.42 -10.61
N ALA A 199 -54.03 64.75 -11.81
CA ALA A 199 -53.74 64.00 -13.02
C ALA A 199 -52.25 64.03 -13.39
N VAL A 200 -51.59 65.19 -13.30
CA VAL A 200 -50.14 65.32 -13.54
C VAL A 200 -49.35 64.53 -12.50
N THR A 201 -49.72 64.64 -11.22
CA THR A 201 -49.04 63.91 -10.13
C THR A 201 -49.18 62.40 -10.31
N ALA A 202 -50.37 61.92 -10.67
CA ALA A 202 -50.60 60.50 -10.96
C ALA A 202 -49.79 60.02 -12.18
N GLY A 203 -49.77 60.80 -13.26
CA GLY A 203 -48.96 60.51 -14.45
C GLY A 203 -47.46 60.44 -14.14
N ALA A 204 -46.95 61.40 -13.36
CA ALA A 204 -45.57 61.43 -12.91
C ALA A 204 -45.24 60.23 -12.00
N ALA A 205 -46.14 59.84 -11.10
CA ALA A 205 -45.96 58.67 -10.24
C ALA A 205 -45.93 57.36 -11.04
N VAL A 206 -46.77 57.21 -12.05
CA VAL A 206 -46.74 56.03 -12.95
C VAL A 206 -45.45 56.00 -13.76
N ALA A 207 -45.03 57.13 -14.34
CA ALA A 207 -43.79 57.22 -15.11
C ALA A 207 -42.56 56.91 -14.23
N ALA A 208 -42.49 57.49 -13.02
CA ALA A 208 -41.45 57.20 -12.04
C ALA A 208 -41.47 55.72 -11.62
N GLY A 209 -42.65 55.13 -11.42
CA GLY A 209 -42.80 53.72 -11.08
C GLY A 209 -42.28 52.78 -12.17
N LEU A 210 -42.61 53.06 -13.43
CA LEU A 210 -42.10 52.29 -14.58
C LEU A 210 -40.59 52.44 -14.74
N TRP A 211 -40.06 53.66 -14.52
CA TRP A 211 -38.63 53.93 -14.57
C TRP A 211 -37.87 53.21 -13.45
N LEU A 212 -38.34 53.28 -12.20
CA LEU A 212 -37.76 52.56 -11.06
C LEU A 212 -37.85 51.04 -11.21
N ASP A 213 -38.96 50.52 -11.76
CA ASP A 213 -39.10 49.10 -12.07
C ASP A 213 -38.04 48.65 -13.09
N ALA A 214 -37.85 49.42 -14.16
CA ALA A 214 -36.87 49.13 -15.20
C ALA A 214 -35.41 49.26 -14.72
N GLN A 215 -35.10 50.28 -13.91
CA GLN A 215 -33.72 50.59 -13.50
C GLN A 215 -33.25 49.85 -12.25
N ILE A 216 -34.17 49.52 -11.34
CA ILE A 216 -33.85 48.93 -10.03
C ILE A 216 -34.49 47.55 -9.87
N ALA A 217 -35.82 47.44 -9.98
CA ALA A 217 -36.50 46.21 -9.60
C ALA A 217 -36.19 45.01 -10.53
N ARG A 218 -36.34 45.18 -11.85
CA ARG A 218 -36.06 44.11 -12.82
C ARG A 218 -34.59 43.67 -12.80
N PRO A 219 -33.60 44.59 -12.76
CA PRO A 219 -32.20 44.19 -12.67
C PRO A 219 -31.87 43.45 -11.36
N LEU A 220 -32.42 43.87 -10.22
CA LEU A 220 -32.24 43.12 -8.97
C LEU A 220 -32.85 41.71 -9.03
N MET A 221 -33.99 41.53 -9.70
CA MET A 221 -34.57 40.20 -9.93
C MET A 221 -33.67 39.32 -10.79
N GLN A 222 -33.10 39.87 -11.86
CA GLN A 222 -32.14 39.14 -12.72
C GLN A 222 -30.87 38.77 -11.96
N LEU A 223 -30.34 39.69 -11.13
CA LEU A 223 -29.20 39.45 -10.26
C LEU A 223 -29.49 38.32 -9.27
N HIS A 224 -30.64 38.36 -8.60
CA HIS A 224 -31.06 37.30 -7.68
C HIS A 224 -31.17 35.94 -8.38
N GLY A 225 -31.76 35.89 -9.58
CA GLY A 225 -31.86 34.66 -10.36
C GLY A 225 -30.50 34.07 -10.74
N GLU A 226 -29.52 34.92 -11.09
CA GLU A 226 -28.16 34.44 -11.38
C GLU A 226 -27.43 33.98 -10.13
N ALA A 227 -27.52 34.73 -9.03
CA ALA A 227 -26.98 34.31 -7.73
C ALA A 227 -27.50 32.94 -7.32
N LEU A 228 -28.79 32.69 -7.57
CA LEU A 228 -29.41 31.41 -7.29
C LEU A 228 -28.84 30.29 -8.17
N ARG A 229 -28.72 30.49 -9.48
CA ARG A 229 -28.13 29.51 -10.40
C ARG A 229 -26.67 29.17 -10.08
N VAL A 230 -25.91 30.16 -9.60
CA VAL A 230 -24.54 29.95 -9.13
C VAL A 230 -24.54 29.11 -7.84
N ALA A 231 -25.35 29.48 -6.85
CA ALA A 231 -25.44 28.78 -5.57
C ALA A 231 -25.94 27.33 -5.68
N THR A 232 -26.85 27.06 -6.63
CA THR A 232 -27.40 25.72 -6.88
C THR A 232 -26.54 24.86 -7.83
N GLY A 233 -25.48 25.44 -8.40
CA GLY A 233 -24.56 24.76 -9.32
C GLY A 233 -25.12 24.50 -10.72
N GLU A 234 -26.15 25.24 -11.15
CA GLU A 234 -26.82 25.10 -12.44
C GLU A 234 -26.21 26.00 -13.54
N SER A 235 -25.54 27.11 -13.19
CA SER A 235 -25.09 28.11 -14.17
C SER A 235 -24.03 27.55 -15.14
N ARG A 236 -24.40 27.48 -16.43
CA ARG A 236 -23.47 27.23 -17.56
C ARG A 236 -23.14 28.49 -18.36
N SER A 237 -23.97 29.53 -18.26
CA SER A 237 -23.80 30.79 -18.96
C SER A 237 -24.27 31.95 -18.06
N GLY A 238 -23.34 32.84 -17.71
CA GLY A 238 -23.64 33.99 -16.88
C GLY A 238 -24.57 34.98 -17.59
N VAL A 239 -25.47 35.60 -16.83
CA VAL A 239 -26.29 36.71 -17.34
C VAL A 239 -25.42 37.93 -17.59
N ARG A 240 -25.57 38.54 -18.76
CA ARG A 240 -24.91 39.79 -19.11
C ARG A 240 -25.87 40.96 -18.91
N MET A 241 -25.42 41.97 -18.19
CA MET A 241 -26.09 43.27 -18.14
C MET A 241 -25.15 44.33 -18.69
N ASN A 242 -25.67 45.20 -19.55
CA ASN A 242 -24.94 46.36 -20.06
C ASN A 242 -25.03 47.54 -19.07
N ARG A 243 -24.44 47.38 -17.87
CA ARG A 243 -24.39 48.43 -16.84
C ARG A 243 -23.15 48.29 -15.94
N VAL A 244 -22.66 49.41 -15.42
CA VAL A 244 -21.40 49.49 -14.67
C VAL A 244 -21.52 50.05 -13.25
N ASP A 245 -22.75 50.31 -12.81
CA ASP A 245 -23.08 50.67 -11.43
C ASP A 245 -23.02 49.45 -10.48
N GLU A 246 -23.42 49.65 -9.22
CA GLU A 246 -23.37 48.65 -8.16
C GLU A 246 -24.15 47.38 -8.52
N ILE A 247 -25.30 47.48 -9.20
CA ILE A 247 -26.08 46.32 -9.62
C ILE A 247 -25.32 45.54 -10.70
N GLY A 248 -24.77 46.23 -11.70
CA GLY A 248 -23.99 45.62 -12.77
C GLY A 248 -22.68 45.00 -12.29
N MET A 249 -21.96 45.70 -11.42
CA MET A 249 -20.72 45.22 -10.81
C MET A 249 -20.99 44.02 -9.90
N THR A 250 -22.06 44.04 -9.10
CA THR A 250 -22.43 42.89 -8.25
C THR A 250 -22.78 41.66 -9.08
N LEU A 251 -23.55 41.80 -10.16
CA LEU A 251 -23.81 40.68 -11.08
C LEU A 251 -22.52 40.16 -11.71
N ARG A 252 -21.60 41.04 -12.12
CA ARG A 252 -20.29 40.63 -12.63
C ARG A 252 -19.51 39.84 -11.60
N THR A 253 -19.47 40.27 -10.34
CA THR A 253 -18.80 39.54 -9.25
C THR A 253 -19.44 38.16 -9.02
N ILE A 254 -20.78 38.07 -9.03
CA ILE A 254 -21.49 36.78 -8.92
C ILE A 254 -21.12 35.84 -10.08
N ASN A 255 -21.10 36.34 -11.31
CA ASN A 255 -20.66 35.56 -12.48
C ASN A 255 -19.21 35.07 -12.31
N GLN A 256 -18.30 35.93 -11.82
CA GLN A 256 -16.91 35.54 -11.56
C GLN A 256 -16.80 34.47 -10.46
N LEU A 257 -17.57 34.60 -9.38
CA LEU A 257 -17.63 33.57 -8.33
C LEU A 257 -18.12 32.23 -8.88
N GLY A 258 -19.14 32.23 -9.75
CA GLY A 258 -19.61 31.02 -10.42
C GLY A 258 -18.55 30.37 -11.33
N LEU A 259 -17.81 31.17 -12.08
CA LEU A 259 -16.70 30.68 -12.91
C LEU A 259 -15.54 30.13 -12.08
N MET A 260 -15.13 30.83 -11.02
CA MET A 260 -14.09 30.37 -10.10
C MET A 260 -14.47 29.07 -9.40
N PHE A 261 -15.72 28.97 -8.93
CA PHE A 261 -16.23 27.75 -8.31
C PHE A 261 -16.21 26.57 -9.29
N ARG A 262 -16.63 26.79 -10.54
CA ARG A 262 -16.57 25.76 -11.58
C ARG A 262 -15.14 25.35 -11.90
N TRP A 263 -14.24 26.31 -12.10
CA TRP A 263 -12.84 26.03 -12.34
C TRP A 263 -12.23 25.19 -11.21
N LEU A 264 -12.51 25.54 -9.94
CA LEU A 264 -12.04 24.78 -8.79
C LEU A 264 -12.60 23.36 -8.78
N VAL A 265 -13.89 23.17 -9.10
CA VAL A 265 -14.50 21.83 -9.21
C VAL A 265 -13.85 21.02 -10.33
N ASP A 266 -13.62 21.62 -11.49
CA ASP A 266 -12.99 20.96 -12.65
C ASP A 266 -11.52 20.58 -12.32
N ASP A 267 -10.75 21.48 -11.71
CA ASP A 267 -9.36 21.25 -11.27
C ASP A 267 -9.26 20.15 -10.21
N VAL A 268 -10.09 20.21 -9.16
CA VAL A 268 -10.13 19.16 -8.12
C VAL A 268 -10.53 17.81 -8.73
N SER A 269 -11.47 17.78 -9.68
CA SER A 269 -11.88 16.55 -10.35
C SER A 269 -10.74 15.93 -11.16
N GLU A 270 -9.95 16.75 -11.86
CA GLU A 270 -8.74 16.30 -12.57
C GLU A 270 -7.69 15.74 -11.59
N GLN A 271 -7.43 16.42 -10.47
CA GLN A 271 -6.51 15.91 -9.45
C GLN A 271 -6.97 14.56 -8.86
N VAL A 272 -8.27 14.39 -8.61
CA VAL A 272 -8.82 13.10 -8.15
C VAL A 272 -8.60 12.01 -9.20
N HIS A 273 -8.80 12.30 -10.49
CA HIS A 273 -8.49 11.34 -11.55
C HIS A 273 -7.00 10.99 -11.62
N ASN A 274 -6.10 11.94 -11.37
CA ASN A 274 -4.66 11.69 -11.30
C ASN A 274 -4.29 10.78 -10.13
N VAL A 275 -4.84 11.05 -8.95
CA VAL A 275 -4.66 10.22 -7.74
C VAL A 275 -5.20 8.80 -7.96
N GLN A 276 -6.36 8.66 -8.61
CA GLN A 276 -6.94 7.35 -8.92
C GLN A 276 -6.04 6.55 -9.88
N ARG A 277 -5.50 7.20 -10.92
CA ARG A 277 -4.57 6.54 -11.86
C ARG A 277 -3.29 6.08 -11.15
N ALA A 278 -2.66 6.96 -10.38
CA ALA A 278 -1.46 6.62 -9.60
C ALA A 278 -1.73 5.47 -8.59
N SER A 279 -2.89 5.47 -7.95
CA SER A 279 -3.28 4.41 -7.02
C SER A 279 -3.44 3.05 -7.72
N ASN A 280 -4.03 3.04 -8.92
CA ASN A 280 -4.16 1.82 -9.71
C ASN A 280 -2.78 1.31 -10.19
N GLU A 281 -1.88 2.20 -10.61
CA GLU A 281 -0.50 1.83 -10.97
C GLU A 281 0.26 1.24 -9.78
N ILE A 282 0.14 1.83 -8.59
CA ILE A 282 0.72 1.28 -7.35
C ILE A 282 0.15 -0.10 -7.04
N ALA A 283 -1.17 -0.26 -7.12
CA ALA A 283 -1.82 -1.55 -6.86
C ALA A 283 -1.32 -2.65 -7.83
N GLN A 284 -1.19 -2.31 -9.12
CA GLN A 284 -0.64 -3.23 -10.12
C GLN A 284 0.84 -3.54 -9.86
N GLY A 285 1.66 -2.53 -9.55
CA GLY A 285 3.06 -2.72 -9.20
C GLY A 285 3.26 -3.57 -7.94
N ASN A 286 2.36 -3.45 -6.97
CA ASN A 286 2.39 -4.26 -5.76
C ASN A 286 2.05 -5.74 -6.05
N ASN A 287 1.13 -6.01 -6.96
CA ASN A 287 0.83 -7.38 -7.40
C ASN A 287 2.02 -8.03 -8.13
N ASP A 288 2.70 -7.30 -9.02
CA ASP A 288 3.92 -7.78 -9.68
C ASP A 288 5.06 -8.04 -8.66
N LEU A 289 5.24 -7.12 -7.71
CA LEU A 289 6.23 -7.29 -6.64
C LEU A 289 5.95 -8.53 -5.78
N SER A 290 4.67 -8.77 -5.45
CA SER A 290 4.26 -9.97 -4.70
C SER A 290 4.63 -11.24 -5.46
N ALA A 291 4.28 -11.32 -6.75
CA ALA A 291 4.61 -12.47 -7.59
C ALA A 291 6.13 -12.70 -7.71
N ARG A 292 6.91 -11.62 -7.89
CA ARG A 292 8.39 -11.69 -7.93
C ARG A 292 8.99 -12.12 -6.59
N THR A 293 8.38 -11.71 -5.48
CA THR A 293 8.80 -12.10 -4.14
C THR A 293 8.52 -13.58 -3.88
N GLU A 294 7.37 -14.09 -4.30
CA GLU A 294 7.04 -15.53 -4.26
C GLU A 294 8.03 -16.35 -5.09
N GLN A 295 8.35 -15.90 -6.31
CA GLN A 295 9.34 -16.57 -7.15
C GLN A 295 10.74 -16.55 -6.53
N ALA A 296 11.17 -15.41 -5.97
CA ALA A 296 12.45 -15.30 -5.27
C ALA A 296 12.51 -16.22 -4.04
N ALA A 297 11.42 -16.33 -3.28
CA ALA A 297 11.32 -17.26 -2.16
C ALA A 297 11.48 -18.72 -2.62
N SER A 298 10.86 -19.10 -3.74
CA SER A 298 11.02 -20.43 -4.34
C SER A 298 12.47 -20.71 -4.75
N SER A 299 13.16 -19.76 -5.39
CA SER A 299 14.57 -19.93 -5.78
C SER A 299 15.50 -20.04 -4.57
N VAL A 300 15.21 -19.32 -3.49
CA VAL A 300 15.96 -19.44 -2.22
C VAL A 300 15.72 -20.82 -1.59
N GLN A 301 14.50 -21.35 -1.63
CA GLN A 301 14.20 -22.70 -1.15
C GLN A 301 14.96 -23.77 -1.96
N GLU A 302 15.00 -23.66 -3.29
CA GLU A 302 15.75 -24.57 -4.15
C GLU A 302 17.26 -24.49 -3.92
N THR A 303 17.78 -23.28 -3.69
CA THR A 303 19.20 -23.07 -3.34
C THR A 303 19.51 -23.71 -1.98
N ALA A 304 18.63 -23.58 -0.99
CA ALA A 304 18.81 -24.20 0.32
C ALA A 304 18.79 -25.73 0.24
N ALA A 305 17.91 -26.31 -0.60
CA ALA A 305 17.88 -27.75 -0.84
C ALA A 305 19.18 -28.25 -1.51
N SER A 306 19.64 -27.55 -2.55
CA SER A 306 20.92 -27.84 -3.22
C SER A 306 22.12 -27.75 -2.25
N MET A 307 22.12 -26.75 -1.36
CA MET A 307 23.15 -26.62 -0.31
C MET A 307 23.11 -27.76 0.70
N ALA A 308 21.93 -28.27 1.05
CA ALA A 308 21.79 -29.43 1.93
C ALA A 308 22.35 -30.71 1.28
N GLU A 309 22.03 -30.96 0.01
CA GLU A 309 22.56 -32.11 -0.75
C GLU A 309 24.08 -32.02 -0.94
N MET A 310 24.59 -30.82 -1.23
CA MET A 310 26.04 -30.59 -1.34
C MET A 310 26.74 -30.84 0.00
N THR A 311 26.16 -30.38 1.11
CA THR A 311 26.70 -30.62 2.46
C THR A 311 26.76 -32.11 2.77
N ALA A 312 25.70 -32.87 2.44
CA ALA A 312 25.68 -34.32 2.60
C ALA A 312 26.77 -35.02 1.77
N THR A 313 26.95 -34.59 0.52
CA THR A 313 27.98 -35.12 -0.39
C THR A 313 29.39 -34.82 0.12
N VAL A 314 29.64 -33.59 0.58
CA VAL A 314 30.94 -33.21 1.17
C VAL A 314 31.24 -34.03 2.42
N SER A 315 30.24 -34.26 3.29
CA SER A 315 30.39 -35.13 4.46
C SER A 315 30.74 -36.57 4.06
N SER A 316 30.04 -37.14 3.07
CA SER A 316 30.32 -38.48 2.56
C SER A 316 31.71 -38.59 1.94
N ASN A 317 32.16 -37.56 1.22
CA ASN A 317 33.50 -37.51 0.64
C ASN A 317 34.59 -37.45 1.73
N ALA A 318 34.37 -36.69 2.79
CA ALA A 318 35.29 -36.63 3.94
C ALA A 318 35.41 -37.99 4.64
N GLU A 319 34.29 -38.70 4.84
CA GLU A 319 34.29 -40.05 5.42
C GLU A 319 35.01 -41.05 4.51
N THR A 320 34.74 -41.00 3.20
CA THR A 320 35.40 -41.87 2.21
C THR A 320 36.91 -41.61 2.17
N ALA A 321 37.35 -40.35 2.27
CA ALA A 321 38.77 -40.01 2.33
C ALA A 321 39.45 -40.56 3.60
N LEU A 322 38.77 -40.55 4.75
CA LEU A 322 39.26 -41.18 5.98
C LEU A 322 39.40 -42.69 5.82
N GLN A 323 38.41 -43.35 5.23
CA GLN A 323 38.47 -44.80 4.95
C GLN A 323 39.61 -45.14 3.99
N ALA A 324 39.77 -44.38 2.89
CA ALA A 324 40.84 -44.57 1.92
C ALA A 324 42.23 -44.37 2.55
N ASN A 325 42.38 -43.39 3.44
CA ASN A 325 43.60 -43.17 4.20
C ASN A 325 43.92 -44.38 5.11
N GLN A 326 42.92 -44.91 5.82
CA GLN A 326 43.09 -46.07 6.70
C GLN A 326 43.47 -47.34 5.91
N LEU A 327 42.87 -47.55 4.75
CA LEU A 327 43.22 -48.65 3.85
C LEU A 327 44.65 -48.49 3.31
N SER A 328 45.05 -47.27 2.95
CA SER A 328 46.40 -46.96 2.48
C SER A 328 47.47 -47.22 3.55
N VAL A 329 47.21 -46.86 4.81
CA VAL A 329 48.08 -47.19 5.95
C VAL A 329 48.21 -48.71 6.12
N SER A 330 47.10 -49.43 6.06
CA SER A 330 47.09 -50.90 6.18
C SER A 330 47.87 -51.59 5.05
N ALA A 331 47.72 -51.09 3.81
CA ALA A 331 48.46 -51.59 2.65
C ALA A 331 49.97 -51.28 2.77
N SER A 332 50.34 -50.09 3.24
CA SER A 332 51.73 -49.72 3.50
C SER A 332 52.38 -50.61 4.56
N GLU A 333 51.66 -50.92 5.64
CA GLU A 333 52.12 -51.84 6.69
C GLU A 333 52.31 -53.27 6.15
N ALA A 334 51.37 -53.75 5.33
CA ALA A 334 51.48 -55.04 4.67
C ALA A 334 52.67 -55.10 3.71
N ALA A 335 52.90 -54.04 2.92
CA ALA A 335 54.07 -53.92 2.05
C ALA A 335 55.38 -53.88 2.86
N GLY A 336 55.39 -53.20 4.02
CA GLY A 336 56.53 -53.19 4.94
C GLY A 336 56.88 -54.59 5.46
N ARG A 337 55.88 -55.36 5.91
CA ARG A 337 56.06 -56.78 6.29
C ARG A 337 56.56 -57.63 5.12
N GLY A 338 56.02 -57.43 3.93
CA GLY A 338 56.47 -58.10 2.71
C GLY A 338 57.93 -57.80 2.38
N GLY A 339 58.35 -56.54 2.52
CA GLY A 339 59.74 -56.12 2.35
C GLY A 339 60.68 -56.80 3.34
N GLN A 340 60.25 -56.97 4.60
CA GLN A 340 61.02 -57.69 5.61
C GLN A 340 61.20 -59.18 5.25
N ALA A 341 60.13 -59.84 4.80
CA ALA A 341 60.20 -61.23 4.35
C ALA A 341 61.12 -61.40 3.14
N VAL A 342 61.08 -60.49 2.16
CA VAL A 342 62.01 -60.50 1.02
C VAL A 342 63.45 -60.28 1.48
N SER A 343 63.70 -59.39 2.43
CA SER A 343 65.04 -59.18 3.00
C SER A 343 65.59 -60.44 3.68
N GLU A 344 64.74 -61.19 4.38
CA GLU A 344 65.09 -62.47 4.99
C GLU A 344 65.41 -63.55 3.93
N VAL A 345 64.65 -63.59 2.83
CA VAL A 345 64.93 -64.47 1.69
C VAL A 345 66.27 -64.11 1.03
N VAL A 346 66.58 -62.82 0.84
CA VAL A 346 67.87 -62.38 0.29
C VAL A 346 69.04 -62.76 1.21
N ALA A 347 68.88 -62.58 2.52
CA ALA A 347 69.90 -63.02 3.49
C ALA A 347 70.14 -64.52 3.39
N THR A 348 69.07 -65.32 3.32
CA THR A 348 69.14 -66.78 3.16
C THR A 348 69.83 -67.16 1.84
N MET A 349 69.54 -66.45 0.74
CA MET A 349 70.21 -66.70 -0.54
C MET A 349 71.70 -66.38 -0.48
N ASN A 350 72.11 -65.30 0.20
CA ASN A 350 73.53 -65.02 0.42
C ASN A 350 74.23 -66.11 1.24
N ASP A 351 73.58 -66.61 2.31
CA ASP A 351 74.11 -67.72 3.11
C ASP A 351 74.27 -69.01 2.29
N ILE A 352 73.31 -69.28 1.38
CA ILE A 352 73.37 -70.40 0.43
C ILE A 352 74.54 -70.21 -0.55
N THR A 353 74.71 -69.01 -1.09
CA THR A 353 75.81 -68.69 -2.02
C THR A 353 77.17 -68.87 -1.34
N ASP A 354 77.34 -68.35 -0.13
CA ASP A 354 78.60 -68.48 0.61
C ASP A 354 78.89 -69.93 1.01
N SER A 355 77.86 -70.69 1.39
CA SER A 355 77.97 -72.14 1.62
C SER A 355 78.38 -72.88 0.34
N SER A 356 77.81 -72.52 -0.80
CA SER A 356 78.12 -73.10 -2.10
C SER A 356 79.57 -72.82 -2.52
N ARG A 357 80.09 -71.60 -2.28
CA ARG A 357 81.52 -71.27 -2.50
C ARG A 357 82.45 -72.14 -1.65
N LYS A 358 82.15 -72.31 -0.36
CA LYS A 358 82.93 -73.21 0.52
C LYS A 358 82.94 -74.64 0.00
N ILE A 359 81.82 -75.14 -0.51
CA ILE A 359 81.77 -76.47 -1.14
C ILE A 359 82.63 -76.49 -2.41
N ALA A 360 82.59 -75.46 -3.26
CA ALA A 360 83.43 -75.38 -4.45
C ALA A 360 84.94 -75.45 -4.13
N ASP A 361 85.37 -74.77 -3.07
CA ASP A 361 86.76 -74.81 -2.59
C ASP A 361 87.15 -76.23 -2.14
N ILE A 362 86.30 -76.88 -1.34
CA ILE A 362 86.51 -78.27 -0.89
C ILE A 362 86.57 -79.23 -2.08
N ILE A 363 85.67 -79.07 -3.06
CA ILE A 363 85.67 -79.87 -4.28
C ILE A 363 86.93 -79.64 -5.11
N GLY A 364 87.46 -78.41 -5.14
CA GLY A 364 88.77 -78.11 -5.73
C GLY A 364 89.90 -78.87 -5.05
N VAL A 365 89.89 -78.98 -3.72
CA VAL A 365 90.85 -79.82 -2.97
C VAL A 365 90.67 -81.30 -3.31
N ILE A 366 89.43 -81.80 -3.40
CA ILE A 366 89.14 -83.20 -3.75
C ILE A 366 89.63 -83.54 -5.17
N ASP A 367 89.43 -82.65 -6.15
CA ASP A 367 89.96 -82.81 -7.51
C ASP A 367 91.50 -82.85 -7.50
N GLY A 368 92.13 -82.00 -6.69
CA GLY A 368 93.57 -82.03 -6.43
C GLY A 368 94.04 -83.36 -5.84
N ILE A 369 93.34 -83.91 -4.84
CA ILE A 369 93.64 -85.22 -4.24
C ILE A 369 93.46 -86.33 -5.27
N ALA A 370 92.39 -86.30 -6.07
CA ALA A 370 92.13 -87.27 -7.13
C ALA A 370 93.25 -87.25 -8.19
N PHE A 371 93.72 -86.06 -8.59
CA PHE A 371 94.84 -85.92 -9.51
C PHE A 371 96.14 -86.49 -8.93
N GLN A 372 96.47 -86.13 -7.68
CA GLN A 372 97.65 -86.69 -6.98
C GLN A 372 97.57 -88.22 -6.86
N THR A 373 96.38 -88.75 -6.53
CA THR A 373 96.14 -90.20 -6.43
C THR A 373 96.30 -90.89 -7.78
N ASN A 374 95.84 -90.27 -8.88
CA ASN A 374 96.02 -90.78 -10.24
C ASN A 374 97.51 -90.82 -10.65
N ILE A 375 98.29 -89.80 -10.30
CA ILE A 375 99.75 -89.78 -10.53
C ILE A 375 100.47 -90.82 -9.67
N LEU A 376 100.11 -90.94 -8.38
CA LEU A 376 100.68 -91.92 -7.48
C LEU A 376 100.42 -93.36 -7.96
N ALA A 377 99.19 -93.63 -8.40
CA ALA A 377 98.77 -94.90 -8.97
C ALA A 377 99.46 -95.20 -10.31
N LEU A 378 99.64 -94.20 -11.18
CA LEU A 378 100.43 -94.34 -12.41
C LEU A 378 101.89 -94.68 -12.10
N ASN A 379 102.53 -93.97 -11.17
CA ASN A 379 103.90 -94.26 -10.75
C ASN A 379 104.03 -95.68 -10.16
N ALA A 380 103.08 -96.09 -9.33
CA ALA A 380 103.02 -97.44 -8.77
C ALA A 380 102.81 -98.51 -9.85
N ALA A 381 101.96 -98.27 -10.85
CA ALA A 381 101.75 -99.18 -11.98
C ALA A 381 103.02 -99.33 -12.85
N VAL A 382 103.76 -98.24 -13.05
CA VAL A 382 105.04 -98.24 -13.78
C VAL A 382 106.10 -99.04 -13.02
N GLU A 383 106.25 -98.81 -11.71
CA GLU A 383 107.24 -99.55 -10.90
C GLU A 383 106.85 -101.03 -10.76
N ALA A 384 105.56 -101.35 -10.68
CA ALA A 384 105.05 -102.72 -10.72
C ALA A 384 105.34 -103.41 -12.07
N ALA A 385 105.24 -102.70 -13.20
CA ALA A 385 105.64 -103.22 -14.51
C ALA A 385 107.17 -103.45 -14.60
N ARG A 386 107.96 -102.64 -13.89
CA ARG A 386 109.43 -102.75 -13.81
C ARG A 386 109.89 -103.97 -13.01
N ALA A 387 109.12 -104.41 -12.02
CA ALA A 387 109.39 -105.59 -11.20
C ALA A 387 109.04 -106.95 -11.87
N GLY A 388 108.56 -106.95 -13.12
CA GLY A 388 108.27 -108.18 -13.88
C GLY A 388 107.18 -109.05 -13.23
N ASP A 389 107.33 -110.38 -13.28
CA ASP A 389 106.30 -111.32 -12.80
C ASP A 389 105.98 -111.21 -11.29
N GLN A 390 106.89 -110.66 -10.48
CA GLN A 390 106.67 -110.43 -9.04
C GLN A 390 105.78 -109.21 -8.74
N GLY A 391 105.59 -108.30 -9.70
CA GLY A 391 104.81 -107.06 -9.54
C GLY A 391 103.35 -107.13 -10.01
N ARG A 392 102.92 -108.27 -10.57
CA ARG A 392 101.63 -108.41 -11.27
C ARG A 392 100.40 -108.08 -10.41
N GLY A 393 100.37 -108.50 -9.14
CA GLY A 393 99.27 -108.18 -8.22
C GLY A 393 99.22 -106.70 -7.85
N PHE A 394 100.39 -106.07 -7.70
CA PHE A 394 100.50 -104.64 -7.38
C PHE A 394 100.07 -103.76 -8.58
N ALA A 395 100.37 -104.18 -9.81
CA ALA A 395 99.93 -103.49 -11.03
C ALA A 395 98.39 -103.47 -11.17
N VAL A 396 97.70 -104.55 -10.79
CA VAL A 396 96.23 -104.60 -10.81
C VAL A 396 95.62 -103.64 -9.79
N VAL A 397 96.13 -103.64 -8.55
CA VAL A 397 95.67 -102.70 -7.51
C VAL A 397 95.94 -101.25 -7.92
N ALA A 398 97.12 -100.96 -8.48
CA ALA A 398 97.44 -99.63 -9.00
C ALA A 398 96.50 -99.21 -10.15
N GLY A 399 96.10 -100.13 -11.03
CA GLY A 399 95.09 -99.89 -12.07
C GLY A 399 93.71 -99.54 -11.50
N GLU A 400 93.27 -100.25 -10.46
CA GLU A 400 91.97 -100.01 -9.82
C GLU A 400 91.95 -98.68 -9.04
N VAL A 401 93.04 -98.38 -8.32
CA VAL A 401 93.21 -97.08 -7.62
C VAL A 401 93.21 -95.93 -8.63
N ARG A 402 93.83 -96.12 -9.80
CA ARG A 402 93.82 -95.13 -10.88
C ARG A 402 92.42 -94.93 -11.45
N ALA A 403 91.67 -96.00 -11.68
CA ALA A 403 90.29 -95.93 -12.15
C ALA A 403 89.38 -95.20 -11.14
N LEU A 404 89.57 -95.46 -9.84
CA LEU A 404 88.84 -94.76 -8.77
C LEU A 404 89.18 -93.27 -8.68
N ALA A 405 90.46 -92.92 -8.86
CA ALA A 405 90.92 -91.53 -8.92
C ALA A 405 90.31 -90.78 -10.12
N GLN A 406 90.29 -91.39 -11.31
CA GLN A 406 89.66 -90.80 -12.50
C GLN A 406 88.15 -90.61 -12.32
N ARG A 407 87.45 -91.57 -11.70
CA ARG A 407 86.02 -91.45 -11.35
C ARG A 407 85.78 -90.32 -10.34
N SER A 408 86.65 -90.17 -9.34
CA SER A 408 86.54 -89.13 -8.32
C SER A 408 86.75 -87.72 -8.91
N ALA A 409 87.70 -87.57 -9.83
CA ALA A 409 87.92 -86.33 -10.57
C ALA A 409 86.71 -85.95 -11.44
N ASN A 410 86.11 -86.92 -12.14
CA ASN A 410 84.89 -86.68 -12.92
C ASN A 410 83.71 -86.24 -12.04
N ALA A 411 83.48 -86.92 -10.91
CA ALA A 411 82.42 -86.55 -9.97
C ALA A 411 82.65 -85.17 -9.34
N ALA A 412 83.90 -84.84 -8.96
CA ALA A 412 84.27 -83.51 -8.48
C ALA A 412 83.99 -82.43 -9.53
N LYS A 413 84.30 -82.70 -10.80
CA LYS A 413 84.02 -81.79 -11.93
C LYS A 413 82.53 -81.57 -12.16
N GLU A 414 81.70 -82.62 -12.05
CA GLU A 414 80.23 -82.50 -12.12
C GLU A 414 79.68 -81.65 -10.97
N ILE A 415 80.10 -81.90 -9.72
CA ILE A 415 79.68 -81.09 -8.56
C ILE A 415 80.12 -79.64 -8.73
N LYS A 416 81.35 -79.39 -9.19
CA LYS A 416 81.85 -78.04 -9.47
C LYS A 416 81.01 -77.32 -10.52
N THR A 417 80.53 -78.04 -11.53
CA THR A 417 79.64 -77.49 -12.57
C THR A 417 78.27 -77.14 -12.00
N LEU A 418 77.69 -78.00 -11.16
CA LEU A 418 76.39 -77.75 -10.52
C LEU A 418 76.44 -76.55 -9.56
N ILE A 419 77.52 -76.42 -8.79
CA ILE A 419 77.73 -75.25 -7.93
C ILE A 419 77.92 -73.98 -8.76
N GLY A 420 78.67 -74.05 -9.85
CA GLY A 420 78.86 -72.90 -10.76
C GLY A 420 77.57 -72.45 -11.46
N ALA A 421 76.54 -73.30 -11.56
CA ALA A 421 75.22 -72.92 -12.04
C ALA A 421 74.31 -72.36 -10.93
N SER A 422 74.69 -72.52 -9.66
CA SER A 422 73.89 -72.16 -8.48
C SER A 422 74.41 -70.90 -7.75
N VAL A 423 75.51 -70.31 -8.22
CA VAL A 423 76.20 -69.15 -7.62
C VAL A 423 76.29 -68.00 -8.61
#